data_AF-A0A7G1NDU2-F1
#
_entry.id   AF-A0A7G1NDU2-F1
#
_cell.length_a   1.000
_cell.length_b   1.000
_cell.length_c   1.000
_cell.angle_alpha   90.00
_cell.angle_beta   90.00
_cell.angle_gamma   90.00
#
_symmetry.space_group_name_H-M   'P 1'
#
loop_
_entity.id
_entity.type
_entity.pdbx_description
1 polymer ?
#
loop_
_entity_poly.entity_id
_entity_poly.type
_entity_poly.pdbx_seq_one_letter_code
_entity_poly.pdbx_strand_id
1 'polypeptide(L)'
;MRRKAGLVLLALAVFFAALSPLLRWYAFPRLAKVPANQYQHMVLEAKDATLLDYGTMKAKKVSKVTIVQTLKGDVEASERIEESAGRDVVVWDGLSYVVGPDGRMVSRIPERYIFDAHTQEPVHATGEMVDGDPVRRQGIEFKWPFLTGKRDYEYFDAQARITAPITYKGTQDLRGLEVYYFEQTIPWTEVKIPKTLPVEGLTPEAVERTGTTRWYTTVRKFWVEPLTGAPVYGEEIHKEELRGGTLLGDRDKVTAFAGHVKMREDYITHTVDLVTSQRLLIALLTSYLPWGFLTLGVLLLALALYLEARGRRPSREAPSAAEEVPSVSA
;
A
#
# COMPACT_ATOMS: atom_id res chain seq x y z
N MET A 1 -40.05 -3.92 36.49
CA MET A 1 -38.80 -3.32 35.95
C MET A 1 -37.82 -4.35 35.38
N ARG A 2 -37.57 -5.48 36.05
CA ARG A 2 -36.60 -6.51 35.61
C ARG A 2 -36.85 -7.10 34.21
N ARG A 3 -38.11 -7.39 33.83
CA ARG A 3 -38.46 -7.85 32.47
C ARG A 3 -38.13 -6.83 31.36
N LYS A 4 -38.42 -5.54 31.59
CA LYS A 4 -38.09 -4.48 30.63
C LYS A 4 -36.58 -4.35 30.46
N ALA A 5 -35.82 -4.42 31.56
CA ALA A 5 -34.36 -4.40 31.52
C ALA A 5 -33.76 -5.60 30.76
N GLY A 6 -34.29 -6.82 30.97
CA GLY A 6 -33.87 -8.02 30.24
C GLY A 6 -34.10 -7.90 28.72
N LEU A 7 -35.25 -7.35 28.30
CA LEU A 7 -35.54 -7.12 26.88
C LEU A 7 -34.62 -6.07 26.25
N VAL A 8 -34.30 -4.98 26.97
CA VAL A 8 -33.36 -3.96 26.49
C VAL A 8 -31.96 -4.57 26.31
N LEU A 9 -31.49 -5.37 27.26
CA LEU A 9 -30.20 -6.05 27.16
C LEU A 9 -30.16 -7.04 25.99
N LEU A 10 -31.24 -7.78 25.77
CA LEU A 10 -31.35 -8.68 24.61
C LEU A 10 -31.32 -7.91 23.29
N ALA A 11 -32.03 -6.78 23.20
CA ALA A 11 -32.01 -5.94 22.00
C ALA A 11 -30.61 -5.38 21.72
N LEU A 12 -29.90 -4.91 22.74
CA LEU A 12 -28.51 -4.45 22.60
C LEU A 12 -27.57 -5.60 22.22
N ALA A 13 -27.75 -6.79 22.79
CA ALA A 13 -26.97 -7.96 22.45
C ALA A 13 -27.10 -8.31 20.96
N VAL A 14 -28.32 -8.35 20.44
CA VAL A 14 -28.60 -8.59 19.01
C VAL A 14 -28.01 -7.47 18.15
N PHE A 15 -28.15 -6.21 18.57
CA PHE A 15 -27.60 -5.06 17.86
C PHE A 15 -26.08 -5.16 17.70
N PHE A 16 -25.33 -5.40 18.78
CA PHE A 16 -23.87 -5.52 18.72
C PHE A 16 -23.41 -6.78 17.96
N ALA A 17 -24.12 -7.89 18.13
CA ALA A 17 -23.86 -9.11 17.37
C ALA A 17 -24.03 -8.88 15.85
N ALA A 18 -25.03 -8.10 15.43
CA ALA A 18 -25.23 -7.73 14.03
C ALA A 18 -24.21 -6.69 13.53
N LEU A 19 -23.81 -5.74 14.38
CA LEU A 19 -22.87 -4.67 14.01
C LEU A 19 -21.45 -5.20 13.80
N SER A 20 -21.04 -6.25 14.51
CA SER A 20 -19.72 -6.89 14.37
C SER A 20 -19.38 -7.31 12.92
N PRO A 21 -20.18 -8.17 12.25
CA PRO A 21 -19.94 -8.55 10.86
C PRO A 21 -20.13 -7.36 9.89
N LEU A 22 -21.07 -6.46 10.17
CA LEU A 22 -21.31 -5.29 9.32
C LEU A 22 -20.10 -4.36 9.25
N LEU A 23 -19.39 -4.13 10.35
CA LEU A 23 -18.19 -3.30 10.31
C LEU A 23 -17.10 -3.90 9.42
N ARG A 24 -16.79 -5.19 9.59
CA ARG A 24 -15.68 -5.83 8.88
C ARG A 24 -15.98 -6.10 7.41
N TRP A 25 -17.18 -6.60 7.09
CA TRP A 25 -17.49 -7.08 5.75
C TRP A 25 -18.35 -6.12 4.92
N TYR A 26 -19.01 -5.15 5.55
CA TYR A 26 -19.83 -4.16 4.83
C TYR A 26 -19.21 -2.76 4.85
N ALA A 27 -18.89 -2.23 6.04
CA ALA A 27 -18.39 -0.86 6.19
C ALA A 27 -16.94 -0.72 5.72
N PHE A 28 -16.03 -1.57 6.20
CA PHE A 28 -14.61 -1.48 5.87
C PHE A 28 -14.32 -1.47 4.36
N PRO A 29 -14.84 -2.40 3.53
CA PRO A 29 -14.56 -2.40 2.09
C PRO A 29 -15.07 -1.16 1.35
N ARG A 30 -16.07 -0.46 1.90
CA ARG A 30 -16.63 0.78 1.31
C ARG A 30 -15.94 2.05 1.78
N LEU A 31 -15.37 2.01 2.98
CA LEU A 31 -14.74 3.18 3.61
C LEU A 31 -13.24 3.25 3.37
N ALA A 32 -12.56 2.09 3.33
CA ALA A 32 -11.13 2.03 3.16
C ALA A 32 -10.76 2.22 1.69
N LYS A 33 -10.34 3.44 1.34
CA LYS A 33 -9.80 3.78 0.03
C LYS A 33 -8.63 4.74 0.12
N VAL A 34 -7.78 4.71 -0.89
CA VAL A 34 -6.69 5.69 -1.05
C VAL A 34 -7.31 7.05 -1.41
N PRO A 35 -6.96 8.14 -0.71
CA PRO A 35 -7.46 9.47 -1.05
C PRO A 35 -6.83 9.99 -2.34
N ALA A 36 -7.63 10.59 -3.22
CA ALA A 36 -7.17 11.16 -4.49
C ALA A 36 -6.27 12.40 -4.34
N ASN A 37 -6.23 13.04 -3.16
CA ASN A 37 -5.48 14.27 -2.90
C ASN A 37 -4.15 14.05 -2.17
N GLN A 38 -3.66 12.81 -2.11
CA GLN A 38 -2.42 12.50 -1.39
C GLN A 38 -1.19 13.09 -2.10
N TYR A 39 -0.26 13.61 -1.30
CA TYR A 39 1.07 13.99 -1.74
C TYR A 39 2.10 13.27 -0.88
N GLN A 40 2.98 12.52 -1.53
CA GLN A 40 4.07 11.80 -0.89
C GLN A 40 5.36 12.18 -1.57
N HIS A 41 6.42 12.28 -0.78
CA HIS A 41 7.76 12.37 -1.31
C HIS A 41 8.70 11.57 -0.42
N MET A 42 9.72 10.98 -1.03
CA MET A 42 10.75 10.23 -0.33
C MET A 42 12.10 10.48 -1.00
N VAL A 43 13.14 10.38 -0.18
CA VAL A 43 14.51 10.50 -0.63
C VAL A 43 15.22 9.19 -0.38
N LEU A 44 15.86 8.66 -1.42
CA LEU A 44 16.74 7.51 -1.36
C LEU A 44 18.18 7.94 -1.67
N GLU A 45 19.14 7.22 -1.11
CA GLU A 45 20.55 7.48 -1.29
C GLU A 45 21.28 6.19 -1.66
N ALA A 46 22.19 6.28 -2.63
CA ALA A 46 23.19 5.25 -2.90
C ALA A 46 24.57 5.80 -2.56
N LYS A 47 25.20 5.21 -1.53
CA LYS A 47 26.58 5.52 -1.13
C LYS A 47 27.56 4.66 -1.93
N ASP A 48 28.75 5.20 -2.20
CA ASP A 48 29.82 4.52 -2.94
C ASP A 48 29.38 3.96 -4.31
N ALA A 49 28.45 4.70 -4.94
CA ALA A 49 27.85 4.33 -6.20
C ALA A 49 28.84 4.51 -7.37
N THR A 50 28.53 3.86 -8.48
CA THR A 50 29.16 4.11 -9.77
C THR A 50 28.20 4.93 -10.60
N LEU A 51 28.68 6.01 -11.23
CA LEU A 51 27.91 6.86 -12.14
C LEU A 51 28.74 7.15 -13.39
N LEU A 52 28.08 7.16 -14.54
CA LEU A 52 28.70 7.54 -15.81
C LEU A 52 28.96 9.04 -15.88
N ASP A 53 30.20 9.38 -16.21
CA ASP A 53 30.56 10.71 -16.66
C ASP A 53 30.26 10.80 -18.16
N TYR A 54 29.19 11.51 -18.52
CA TYR A 54 28.74 11.63 -19.90
C TYR A 54 29.67 12.45 -20.79
N GLY A 55 30.56 13.28 -20.23
CA GLY A 55 31.56 14.02 -21.01
C GLY A 55 32.72 13.14 -21.49
N THR A 56 33.07 12.14 -20.69
CA THR A 56 34.15 11.19 -21.00
C THR A 56 33.64 9.80 -21.41
N MET A 57 32.33 9.56 -21.28
CA MET A 57 31.69 8.25 -21.37
C MET A 57 32.37 7.18 -20.51
N LYS A 58 32.92 7.56 -19.33
CA LYS A 58 33.60 6.64 -18.40
C LYS A 58 32.85 6.53 -17.09
N ALA A 59 32.73 5.31 -16.58
CA ALA A 59 32.17 5.07 -15.25
C ALA A 59 33.14 5.59 -14.17
N LYS A 60 32.61 6.33 -13.19
CA LYS A 60 33.36 6.85 -12.05
C LYS A 60 32.69 6.46 -10.75
N LYS A 61 33.50 6.25 -9.71
CA LYS A 61 32.98 6.13 -8.34
C LYS A 61 32.62 7.50 -7.81
N VAL A 62 31.45 7.58 -7.17
CA VAL A 62 30.92 8.79 -6.54
C VAL A 62 30.54 8.47 -5.11
N SER A 63 30.76 9.41 -4.19
CA SER A 63 30.49 9.21 -2.76
C SER A 63 29.00 8.98 -2.48
N LYS A 64 28.13 9.69 -3.20
CA LYS A 64 26.69 9.62 -3.04
C LYS A 64 25.95 9.99 -4.32
N VAL A 65 24.85 9.28 -4.58
CA VAL A 65 23.78 9.67 -5.49
C VAL A 65 22.48 9.76 -4.70
N THR A 66 21.70 10.80 -4.94
CA THR A 66 20.40 10.99 -4.28
C THR A 66 19.29 10.78 -5.31
N ILE A 67 18.28 10.00 -4.96
CA ILE A 67 17.08 9.81 -5.77
C ILE A 67 15.93 10.42 -4.99
N VAL A 68 15.20 11.32 -5.62
CA VAL A 68 13.99 11.90 -5.05
C VAL A 68 12.80 11.37 -5.82
N GLN A 69 11.84 10.82 -5.10
CA GLN A 69 10.58 10.35 -5.64
C GLN A 69 9.44 11.17 -5.06
N THR A 70 8.53 11.61 -5.92
CA THR A 70 7.29 12.27 -5.51
C THR A 70 6.11 11.58 -6.15
N LEU A 71 5.04 11.39 -5.38
CA LEU A 71 3.73 10.93 -5.85
C LEU A 71 2.72 12.00 -5.50
N LYS A 72 2.06 12.54 -6.52
CA LYS A 72 1.03 13.57 -6.34
C LYS A 72 -0.29 13.10 -6.90
N GLY A 73 -1.32 13.14 -6.09
CA GLY A 73 -2.70 12.92 -6.50
C GLY A 73 -3.23 14.03 -7.41
N ASP A 74 -3.82 13.62 -8.53
CA ASP A 74 -4.56 14.47 -9.45
C ASP A 74 -6.06 14.24 -9.23
N VAL A 75 -6.66 15.06 -8.35
CA VAL A 75 -8.07 14.95 -7.94
C VAL A 75 -9.00 15.13 -9.15
N GLU A 76 -8.72 16.10 -10.00
CA GLU A 76 -9.55 16.42 -11.16
C GLU A 76 -9.50 15.28 -12.20
N ALA A 77 -8.32 14.72 -12.46
CA ALA A 77 -8.23 13.54 -13.32
C ALA A 77 -8.89 12.30 -12.70
N SER A 78 -8.80 12.13 -11.37
CA SER A 78 -9.45 11.03 -10.66
C SER A 78 -10.97 11.11 -10.85
N GLU A 79 -11.59 12.24 -10.51
CA GLU A 79 -13.04 12.46 -10.66
C GLU A 79 -13.53 12.23 -12.10
N ARG A 80 -12.82 12.78 -13.09
CA ARG A 80 -13.17 12.58 -14.51
C ARG A 80 -13.11 11.11 -14.95
N ILE A 81 -12.11 10.37 -14.48
CA ILE A 81 -11.97 8.96 -14.87
C ILE A 81 -12.99 8.09 -14.13
N GLU A 82 -13.27 8.39 -12.86
CA GLU A 82 -14.31 7.72 -12.07
C GLU A 82 -15.67 7.72 -12.77
N GLU A 83 -16.08 8.85 -13.36
CA GLU A 83 -17.34 8.98 -14.13
C GLU A 83 -17.44 7.94 -15.26
N SER A 84 -16.33 7.64 -15.93
CA SER A 84 -16.27 6.67 -17.03
C SER A 84 -15.99 5.24 -16.59
N ALA A 85 -15.27 5.06 -15.47
CA ALA A 85 -14.79 3.77 -15.00
C ALA A 85 -15.81 3.02 -14.12
N GLY A 86 -16.77 3.74 -13.51
CA GLY A 86 -17.82 3.15 -12.68
C GLY A 86 -17.32 2.57 -11.35
N ARG A 87 -16.17 3.04 -10.86
CA ARG A 87 -15.52 2.65 -9.61
C ARG A 87 -14.65 3.79 -9.10
N ASP A 88 -14.25 3.74 -7.83
CA ASP A 88 -13.36 4.73 -7.22
C ASP A 88 -11.94 4.59 -7.79
N VAL A 89 -11.40 5.67 -8.37
CA VAL A 89 -10.13 5.69 -9.10
C VAL A 89 -9.23 6.77 -8.51
N VAL A 90 -7.95 6.45 -8.40
CA VAL A 90 -6.92 7.43 -8.04
C VAL A 90 -5.94 7.56 -9.19
N VAL A 91 -5.67 8.80 -9.57
CA VAL A 91 -4.60 9.17 -10.50
C VAL A 91 -3.44 9.74 -9.71
N TRP A 92 -2.28 9.07 -9.81
CA TRP A 92 -1.02 9.56 -9.25
C TRP A 92 -0.05 9.95 -10.35
N ASP A 93 0.40 11.19 -10.29
CA ASP A 93 1.54 11.69 -11.03
C ASP A 93 2.81 11.46 -10.22
N GLY A 94 3.60 10.50 -10.67
CA GLY A 94 4.90 10.15 -10.15
C GLY A 94 6.02 10.94 -10.81
N LEU A 95 7.05 11.27 -10.05
CA LEU A 95 8.32 11.76 -10.59
C LEU A 95 9.45 11.14 -9.81
N SER A 96 10.31 10.39 -10.51
CA SER A 96 11.60 9.96 -9.99
C SER A 96 12.69 10.78 -10.66
N TYR A 97 13.51 11.49 -9.90
CA TYR A 97 14.69 12.15 -10.45
C TYR A 97 15.94 11.87 -9.63
N VAL A 98 17.06 11.77 -10.34
CA VAL A 98 18.36 11.41 -9.79
C VAL A 98 19.22 12.67 -9.73
N VAL A 99 19.86 12.90 -8.60
CA VAL A 99 20.77 14.02 -8.35
C VAL A 99 22.17 13.48 -8.10
N GLY A 100 23.13 13.96 -8.89
CA GLY A 100 24.54 13.61 -8.78
C GLY A 100 25.20 14.19 -7.52
N PRO A 101 26.45 13.81 -7.24
CA PRO A 101 27.20 14.31 -6.07
C PRO A 101 27.46 15.83 -6.13
N ASP A 102 27.39 16.43 -7.31
CA ASP A 102 27.57 17.86 -7.56
C ASP A 102 26.26 18.67 -7.46
N GLY A 103 25.16 18.02 -7.07
CA GLY A 103 23.84 18.64 -6.96
C GLY A 103 23.12 18.84 -8.30
N ARG A 104 23.72 18.44 -9.42
CA ARG A 104 23.06 18.53 -10.74
C ARG A 104 22.13 17.33 -10.95
N MET A 105 21.01 17.59 -11.62
CA MET A 105 20.08 16.55 -12.03
C MET A 105 20.73 15.67 -13.10
N VAL A 106 20.71 14.35 -12.88
CA VAL A 106 21.22 13.33 -13.79
C VAL A 106 20.12 12.88 -14.74
N SER A 107 18.94 12.56 -14.22
CA SER A 107 17.79 12.11 -15.00
C SER A 107 16.51 12.41 -14.26
N ARG A 108 15.39 12.47 -14.99
CA ARG A 108 14.05 12.50 -14.44
C ARG A 108 13.12 11.65 -15.29
N ILE A 109 12.23 10.91 -14.64
CA ILE A 109 11.29 10.01 -15.28
C ILE A 109 9.93 10.31 -14.65
N PRO A 110 9.07 11.08 -15.35
CA PRO A 110 7.69 11.28 -14.95
C PRO A 110 6.88 10.02 -15.25
N GLU A 111 5.83 9.83 -14.48
CA GLU A 111 4.95 8.67 -14.56
C GLU A 111 3.53 9.08 -14.22
N ARG A 112 2.54 8.47 -14.88
CA ARG A 112 1.13 8.56 -14.48
C ARG A 112 0.58 7.17 -14.28
N TYR A 113 0.23 6.86 -13.04
CA TYR A 113 -0.43 5.61 -12.65
C TYR A 113 -1.88 5.87 -12.27
N ILE A 114 -2.77 5.02 -12.77
CA ILE A 114 -4.21 5.12 -12.60
C ILE A 114 -4.67 3.77 -12.03
N PHE A 115 -5.31 3.79 -10.87
CA PHE A 115 -5.61 2.56 -10.14
C PHE A 115 -6.90 2.65 -9.32
N ASP A 116 -7.46 1.49 -9.01
CA ASP A 116 -8.63 1.37 -8.15
C ASP A 116 -8.27 1.74 -6.70
N ALA A 117 -9.02 2.67 -6.12
CA ALA A 117 -8.74 3.24 -4.81
C ALA A 117 -8.78 2.21 -3.67
N HIS A 118 -9.46 1.07 -3.87
CA HIS A 118 -9.60 0.00 -2.89
C HIS A 118 -8.60 -1.13 -3.15
N THR A 119 -8.58 -1.69 -4.37
CA THR A 119 -7.83 -2.90 -4.71
C THR A 119 -6.38 -2.63 -5.09
N GLN A 120 -6.04 -1.39 -5.47
CA GLN A 120 -4.75 -0.98 -6.03
C GLN A 120 -4.43 -1.57 -7.41
N GLU A 121 -5.41 -2.24 -8.04
CA GLU A 121 -5.26 -2.77 -9.39
C GLU A 121 -5.22 -1.64 -10.42
N PRO A 122 -4.43 -1.78 -11.49
CA PRO A 122 -4.41 -0.81 -12.58
C PRO A 122 -5.79 -0.61 -13.21
N VAL A 123 -6.12 0.65 -13.50
CA VAL A 123 -7.30 1.04 -14.27
C VAL A 123 -6.80 1.66 -15.57
N HIS A 124 -7.01 0.95 -16.68
CA HIS A 124 -6.54 1.40 -17.99
C HIS A 124 -7.43 2.50 -18.54
N ALA A 125 -6.98 3.74 -18.36
CA ALA A 125 -7.61 4.93 -18.89
C ALA A 125 -6.58 5.80 -19.63
N THR A 126 -7.09 6.76 -20.40
CA THR A 126 -6.24 7.68 -21.17
C THR A 126 -5.30 8.46 -20.24
N GLY A 127 -4.04 8.56 -20.64
CA GLY A 127 -3.00 9.29 -19.91
C GLY A 127 -2.07 8.41 -19.07
N GLU A 128 -2.37 7.12 -18.92
CA GLU A 128 -1.45 6.15 -18.32
C GLU A 128 -0.11 6.15 -19.08
N MET A 129 1.01 6.49 -18.42
CA MET A 129 2.30 6.67 -19.10
C MET A 129 3.52 6.46 -18.20
N VAL A 130 4.67 6.20 -18.83
CA VAL A 130 6.01 6.30 -18.24
C VAL A 130 6.90 7.09 -19.19
N ASP A 131 7.55 8.13 -18.68
CA ASP A 131 8.40 9.04 -19.44
C ASP A 131 7.71 9.61 -20.69
N GLY A 132 6.42 9.92 -20.58
CA GLY A 132 5.57 10.42 -21.67
C GLY A 132 5.17 9.39 -22.71
N ASP A 133 5.59 8.13 -22.59
CA ASP A 133 5.11 7.06 -23.47
C ASP A 133 3.92 6.34 -22.83
N PRO A 134 2.83 6.10 -23.58
CA PRO A 134 1.73 5.28 -23.11
C PRO A 134 2.22 3.89 -22.71
N VAL A 135 1.73 3.40 -21.56
CA VAL A 135 1.96 2.03 -21.11
C VAL A 135 0.65 1.41 -20.67
N ARG A 136 0.65 0.08 -20.57
CA ARG A 136 -0.43 -0.68 -19.97
C ARG A 136 0.16 -1.56 -18.88
N ARG A 137 -0.24 -1.34 -17.63
CA ARG A 137 0.31 -2.07 -16.47
C ARG A 137 -0.42 -3.37 -16.18
N GLN A 138 0.25 -4.29 -15.52
CA GLN A 138 -0.37 -5.41 -14.83
C GLN A 138 0.27 -5.52 -13.45
N GLY A 139 -0.53 -5.87 -12.45
CA GLY A 139 -0.09 -5.86 -11.06
C GLY A 139 0.02 -4.47 -10.46
N ILE A 140 0.40 -4.43 -9.19
CA ILE A 140 0.52 -3.20 -8.39
C ILE A 140 1.85 -2.49 -8.68
N GLU A 141 1.99 -1.24 -8.21
CA GLU A 141 3.24 -0.48 -8.35
C GLU A 141 3.62 0.26 -7.07
N PHE A 142 2.89 1.29 -6.65
CA PHE A 142 3.33 2.08 -5.49
C PHE A 142 2.89 1.53 -4.13
N LYS A 143 1.87 0.68 -4.11
CA LYS A 143 1.17 0.33 -2.87
C LYS A 143 0.52 -1.06 -2.97
N TRP A 144 0.57 -1.83 -1.87
CA TRP A 144 -0.16 -3.07 -1.74
C TRP A 144 -1.61 -2.84 -1.34
N PRO A 145 -2.53 -3.78 -1.68
CA PRO A 145 -3.91 -3.72 -1.24
C PRO A 145 -4.02 -3.69 0.29
N PHE A 146 -5.06 -3.04 0.80
CA PHE A 146 -5.41 -3.13 2.21
C PHE A 146 -5.55 -4.60 2.63
N LEU A 147 -5.22 -4.90 3.89
CA LEU A 147 -5.17 -6.28 4.39
C LEU A 147 -4.29 -7.16 3.49
N THR A 148 -3.07 -6.68 3.23
CA THR A 148 -2.07 -7.36 2.42
C THR A 148 -1.88 -8.80 2.92
N GLY A 149 -1.89 -9.75 1.99
CA GLY A 149 -1.74 -11.17 2.26
C GLY A 149 -0.29 -11.63 2.19
N LYS A 150 -0.01 -12.76 2.85
CA LYS A 150 1.28 -13.46 2.79
C LYS A 150 1.37 -14.30 1.50
N ARG A 151 1.41 -13.63 0.35
CA ARG A 151 1.43 -14.25 -0.97
C ARG A 151 2.23 -13.39 -1.94
N ASP A 152 2.51 -13.95 -3.10
CA ASP A 152 3.13 -13.21 -4.19
C ASP A 152 2.08 -12.29 -4.88
N TYR A 153 2.58 -11.20 -5.44
CA TYR A 153 1.81 -10.23 -6.21
C TYR A 153 2.47 -10.02 -7.56
N GLU A 154 1.69 -9.66 -8.57
CA GLU A 154 2.25 -9.05 -9.77
C GLU A 154 2.65 -7.62 -9.45
N TYR A 155 3.84 -7.21 -9.90
CA TYR A 155 4.34 -5.87 -9.68
C TYR A 155 4.92 -5.32 -10.98
N PHE A 156 4.50 -4.11 -11.36
CA PHE A 156 4.96 -3.45 -12.57
C PHE A 156 6.28 -2.71 -12.34
N ASP A 157 7.23 -2.89 -13.26
CA ASP A 157 8.47 -2.13 -13.29
C ASP A 157 8.38 -1.02 -14.34
N ALA A 158 8.38 0.25 -13.92
CA ALA A 158 8.32 1.38 -14.86
C ALA A 158 9.55 1.51 -15.79
N GLN A 159 10.76 1.15 -15.35
CA GLN A 159 11.98 1.26 -16.18
C GLN A 159 11.96 0.24 -17.32
N ALA A 160 11.71 -1.03 -16.98
CA ALA A 160 11.66 -2.14 -17.90
C ALA A 160 10.32 -2.24 -18.64
N ARG A 161 9.28 -1.61 -18.11
CA ARG A 161 7.90 -1.63 -18.62
C ARG A 161 7.35 -3.04 -18.75
N ILE A 162 7.70 -3.88 -17.77
CA ILE A 162 7.24 -5.26 -17.67
C ILE A 162 6.64 -5.51 -16.30
N THR A 163 5.79 -6.52 -16.22
CA THR A 163 5.29 -7.06 -14.96
C THR A 163 6.07 -8.31 -14.61
N ALA A 164 6.53 -8.38 -13.36
CA ALA A 164 7.18 -9.55 -12.81
C ALA A 164 6.68 -9.81 -11.39
N PRO A 165 6.66 -11.06 -10.91
CA PRO A 165 6.22 -11.35 -9.56
C PRO A 165 7.11 -10.68 -8.51
N ILE A 166 6.48 -10.10 -7.51
CA ILE A 166 7.11 -9.69 -6.25
C ILE A 166 6.74 -10.70 -5.17
N THR A 167 7.74 -11.37 -4.64
CA THR A 167 7.56 -12.55 -3.80
C THR A 167 7.57 -12.21 -2.32
N TYR A 168 6.63 -12.77 -1.56
CA TYR A 168 6.65 -12.67 -0.10
C TYR A 168 7.77 -13.53 0.48
N LYS A 169 8.65 -12.93 1.26
CA LYS A 169 9.84 -13.57 1.83
C LYS A 169 9.77 -13.78 3.34
N GLY A 170 8.72 -13.29 4.00
CA GLY A 170 8.51 -13.50 5.43
C GLY A 170 7.98 -12.26 6.15
N THR A 171 7.77 -12.41 7.45
CA THR A 171 7.38 -11.32 8.34
C THR A 171 8.61 -10.89 9.15
N GLN A 172 8.80 -9.59 9.31
CA GLN A 172 9.91 -9.00 10.05
C GLN A 172 9.39 -7.92 11.00
N ASP A 173 10.21 -7.58 11.99
CA ASP A 173 10.03 -6.37 12.79
C ASP A 173 10.89 -5.25 12.19
N LEU A 174 10.26 -4.11 11.90
CA LEU A 174 10.95 -2.89 11.51
C LEU A 174 10.59 -1.79 12.51
N ARG A 175 11.47 -1.59 13.51
CA ARG A 175 11.30 -0.57 14.55
C ARG A 175 10.03 -0.77 15.40
N GLY A 176 9.73 -2.00 15.77
CA GLY A 176 8.51 -2.34 16.52
C GLY A 176 7.24 -2.43 15.66
N LEU A 177 7.37 -2.28 14.34
CA LEU A 177 6.28 -2.48 13.40
C LEU A 177 6.42 -3.84 12.71
N GLU A 178 5.43 -4.71 12.88
CA GLU A 178 5.32 -5.94 12.10
C GLU A 178 5.08 -5.60 10.62
N VAL A 179 5.96 -6.09 9.75
CA VAL A 179 5.94 -5.83 8.32
C VAL A 179 6.12 -7.11 7.52
N TYR A 180 5.58 -7.13 6.32
CA TYR A 180 5.81 -8.19 5.35
C TYR A 180 6.94 -7.78 4.43
N TYR A 181 7.90 -8.69 4.27
CA TYR A 181 9.07 -8.49 3.42
C TYR A 181 8.82 -9.06 2.03
N PHE A 182 9.07 -8.24 1.02
CA PHE A 182 8.83 -8.55 -0.38
C PHE A 182 10.07 -8.30 -1.23
N GLU A 183 10.35 -9.18 -2.18
CA GLU A 183 11.46 -9.03 -3.13
C GLU A 183 11.01 -9.27 -4.57
N GLN A 184 11.41 -8.37 -5.46
CA GLN A 184 11.27 -8.52 -6.91
C GLN A 184 12.65 -8.48 -7.55
N THR A 185 12.91 -9.36 -8.51
CA THR A 185 14.13 -9.33 -9.33
C THR A 185 13.76 -9.13 -10.79
N ILE A 186 14.34 -8.10 -11.39
CA ILE A 186 14.26 -7.87 -12.83
C ILE A 186 15.60 -8.25 -13.44
N PRO A 187 15.66 -9.29 -14.29
CA PRO A 187 16.91 -9.68 -14.94
C PRO A 187 17.37 -8.56 -15.88
N TRP A 188 18.60 -8.65 -16.38
CA TRP A 188 19.11 -7.72 -17.38
C TRP A 188 18.15 -7.61 -18.56
N THR A 189 17.54 -6.45 -18.69
CA THR A 189 16.52 -6.14 -19.68
C THR A 189 16.96 -4.91 -20.44
N GLU A 190 16.81 -4.92 -21.76
CA GLU A 190 16.99 -3.74 -22.58
C GLU A 190 15.86 -2.76 -22.28
N VAL A 191 16.20 -1.51 -21.98
CA VAL A 191 15.25 -0.47 -21.60
C VAL A 191 15.47 0.77 -22.43
N LYS A 192 14.42 1.58 -22.56
CA LYS A 192 14.50 2.83 -23.31
C LYS A 192 15.50 3.80 -22.68
N ILE A 193 16.10 4.62 -23.53
CA ILE A 193 16.88 5.78 -23.10
C ILE A 193 15.91 6.83 -22.53
N PRO A 194 16.15 7.37 -21.32
CA PRO A 194 15.30 8.42 -20.76
C PRO A 194 15.25 9.66 -21.66
N LYS A 195 14.08 10.28 -21.80
CA LYS A 195 13.91 11.51 -22.59
C LYS A 195 14.65 12.71 -22.04
N THR A 196 14.88 12.74 -20.73
CA THR A 196 15.73 13.76 -20.09
C THR A 196 17.06 13.14 -19.67
N LEU A 197 18.14 13.56 -20.33
CA LEU A 197 19.53 13.23 -20.01
C LEU A 197 20.27 14.48 -19.46
N PRO A 198 21.39 14.31 -18.75
CA PRO A 198 22.09 15.42 -18.09
C PRO A 198 22.99 16.21 -19.04
N VAL A 199 23.08 15.79 -20.30
CA VAL A 199 23.87 16.46 -21.34
C VAL A 199 22.92 17.15 -22.32
N GLU A 200 23.07 18.47 -22.41
CA GLU A 200 22.32 19.27 -23.36
C GLU A 200 22.64 18.83 -24.80
N GLY A 201 21.60 18.58 -25.59
CA GLY A 201 21.72 18.09 -26.98
C GLY A 201 21.87 16.57 -27.13
N LEU A 202 22.05 15.80 -26.04
CA LEU A 202 22.00 14.35 -26.10
C LEU A 202 20.54 13.89 -25.98
N THR A 203 19.91 13.60 -27.12
CA THR A 203 18.54 13.06 -27.16
C THR A 203 18.55 11.52 -27.20
N PRO A 204 17.46 10.84 -26.79
CA PRO A 204 17.31 9.40 -26.97
C PRO A 204 17.62 8.94 -28.39
N GLU A 205 17.09 9.64 -29.40
CA GLU A 205 17.25 9.30 -30.81
C GLU A 205 18.72 9.45 -31.25
N ALA A 206 19.44 10.42 -30.69
CA ALA A 206 20.87 10.58 -30.95
C ALA A 206 21.66 9.39 -30.39
N VAL A 207 21.34 8.92 -29.19
CA VAL A 207 21.97 7.73 -28.59
C VAL A 207 21.65 6.48 -29.42
N GLU A 208 20.38 6.28 -29.78
CA GLU A 208 19.94 5.12 -30.56
C GLU A 208 20.61 5.06 -31.94
N ARG A 209 20.81 6.20 -32.62
CA ARG A 209 21.54 6.27 -33.90
C ARG A 209 22.99 5.80 -33.82
N THR A 210 23.60 5.84 -32.64
CA THR A 210 24.96 5.29 -32.46
C THR A 210 24.97 3.75 -32.39
N GLY A 211 23.80 3.10 -32.31
CA GLY A 211 23.67 1.67 -32.04
C GLY A 211 23.87 1.30 -30.57
N THR A 212 23.94 2.29 -29.68
CA THR A 212 24.12 2.07 -28.24
C THR A 212 22.77 1.82 -27.59
N THR A 213 22.66 0.74 -26.83
CA THR A 213 21.45 0.34 -26.09
C THR A 213 21.64 0.53 -24.60
N ARG A 214 20.56 0.78 -23.85
CA ARG A 214 20.59 0.83 -22.39
C ARG A 214 19.98 -0.44 -21.82
N TRP A 215 20.64 -0.98 -20.82
CA TRP A 215 20.25 -2.20 -20.13
C TRP A 215 20.16 -1.93 -18.65
N TYR A 216 19.19 -2.58 -18.01
CA TYR A 216 18.87 -2.37 -16.60
C TYR A 216 18.60 -3.70 -15.91
N THR A 217 18.98 -3.80 -14.64
CA THR A 217 18.58 -4.86 -13.73
C THR A 217 18.43 -4.30 -12.33
N THR A 218 17.48 -4.85 -11.57
CA THR A 218 17.31 -4.49 -10.17
C THR A 218 16.89 -5.68 -9.32
N VAL A 219 17.23 -5.61 -8.04
CA VAL A 219 16.54 -6.33 -6.98
C VAL A 219 15.86 -5.29 -6.10
N ARG A 220 14.53 -5.23 -6.17
CA ARG A 220 13.71 -4.37 -5.31
C ARG A 220 13.32 -5.09 -4.04
N LYS A 221 13.33 -4.37 -2.93
CA LYS A 221 13.03 -4.88 -1.61
C LYS A 221 12.08 -3.92 -0.91
N PHE A 222 10.96 -4.43 -0.41
CA PHE A 222 9.96 -3.63 0.28
C PHE A 222 9.57 -4.26 1.61
N TRP A 223 9.36 -3.41 2.61
CA TRP A 223 8.79 -3.76 3.90
C TRP A 223 7.43 -3.08 3.99
N VAL A 224 6.38 -3.88 4.06
CA VAL A 224 5.00 -3.43 3.88
C VAL A 224 4.22 -3.68 5.16
N GLU A 225 3.56 -2.65 5.70
CA GLU A 225 2.68 -2.84 6.85
C GLU A 225 1.39 -3.52 6.38
N PRO A 226 1.00 -4.67 6.97
CA PRO A 226 0.01 -5.56 6.36
C PRO A 226 -1.43 -5.05 6.42
N LEU A 227 -1.81 -4.23 7.39
CA LEU A 227 -3.20 -3.75 7.50
C LEU A 227 -3.50 -2.68 6.46
N THR A 228 -2.62 -1.69 6.39
CA THR A 228 -2.73 -0.57 5.46
C THR A 228 -2.30 -0.99 4.06
N GLY A 229 -1.30 -1.86 3.92
CA GLY A 229 -0.63 -2.19 2.65
C GLY A 229 0.37 -1.12 2.20
N ALA A 230 0.77 -0.21 3.09
CA ALA A 230 1.74 0.83 2.77
C ALA A 230 3.19 0.31 2.89
N PRO A 231 4.06 0.56 1.89
CA PRO A 231 5.50 0.36 2.06
C PRO A 231 6.04 1.37 3.07
N VAL A 232 6.64 0.88 4.15
CA VAL A 232 7.30 1.72 5.17
C VAL A 232 8.80 1.84 4.96
N TYR A 233 9.38 0.92 4.19
CA TYR A 233 10.78 0.97 3.76
C TYR A 233 10.95 0.33 2.39
N GLY A 234 11.85 0.89 1.59
CA GLY A 234 12.24 0.40 0.29
C GLY A 234 13.75 0.54 0.07
N GLU A 235 14.35 -0.47 -0.56
CA GLU A 235 15.71 -0.39 -1.09
C GLU A 235 15.82 -1.16 -2.42
N GLU A 236 16.78 -0.76 -3.24
CA GLU A 236 17.06 -1.37 -4.53
C GLU A 236 18.55 -1.63 -4.72
N ILE A 237 18.90 -2.82 -5.23
CA ILE A 237 20.22 -3.09 -5.78
C ILE A 237 20.11 -2.89 -7.29
N HIS A 238 20.51 -1.72 -7.76
CA HIS A 238 20.19 -1.23 -9.08
C HIS A 238 21.47 -1.13 -9.92
N LYS A 239 21.42 -1.64 -11.16
CA LYS A 239 22.51 -1.52 -12.13
C LYS A 239 21.99 -1.19 -13.52
N GLU A 240 22.71 -0.32 -14.20
CA GLU A 240 22.48 0.09 -15.57
C GLU A 240 23.78 0.03 -16.38
N GLU A 241 23.67 -0.37 -17.64
CA GLU A 241 24.77 -0.41 -18.59
C GLU A 241 24.33 0.23 -19.92
N LEU A 242 25.24 0.94 -20.55
CA LEU A 242 25.18 1.21 -21.99
C LEU A 242 25.98 0.12 -22.71
N ARG A 243 25.44 -0.45 -23.78
CA ARG A 243 26.03 -1.58 -24.50
C ARG A 243 26.03 -1.34 -26.01
N GLY A 244 27.13 -1.71 -26.65
CA GLY A 244 27.34 -1.60 -28.09
C GLY A 244 27.38 -0.16 -28.60
N GLY A 245 27.49 -0.04 -29.91
CA GLY A 245 27.43 1.24 -30.62
C GLY A 245 28.70 2.09 -30.55
N THR A 246 28.74 3.11 -31.41
CA THR A 246 29.91 3.99 -31.59
C THR A 246 30.12 4.98 -30.44
N LEU A 247 29.09 5.22 -29.61
CA LEU A 247 29.18 6.14 -28.46
C LEU A 247 30.21 5.67 -27.42
N LEU A 248 30.47 4.37 -27.38
CA LEU A 248 31.38 3.76 -26.42
C LEU A 248 32.83 3.68 -26.91
N GLY A 249 33.10 4.02 -28.17
CA GLY A 249 34.37 3.79 -28.83
C GLY A 249 34.64 2.29 -29.00
N ASP A 250 35.85 1.83 -28.66
CA ASP A 250 36.24 0.42 -28.78
C ASP A 250 35.70 -0.49 -27.66
N ARG A 251 34.81 0.02 -26.79
CA ARG A 251 34.30 -0.73 -25.63
C ARG A 251 32.95 -1.34 -25.93
N ASP A 252 32.78 -2.61 -25.60
CA ASP A 252 31.49 -3.31 -25.75
C ASP A 252 30.41 -2.79 -24.80
N LYS A 253 30.80 -2.31 -23.61
CA LYS A 253 29.87 -1.77 -22.62
C LYS A 253 30.52 -0.81 -21.62
N VAL A 254 29.68 0.00 -20.97
CA VAL A 254 30.05 0.83 -19.82
C VAL A 254 28.91 0.86 -18.80
N THR A 255 29.24 0.86 -17.51
CA THR A 255 28.25 1.04 -16.44
C THR A 255 27.73 2.47 -16.44
N ALA A 256 26.42 2.62 -16.65
CA ALA A 256 25.72 3.90 -16.55
C ALA A 256 25.49 4.29 -15.09
N PHE A 257 25.02 3.32 -14.30
CA PHE A 257 24.84 3.45 -12.86
C PHE A 257 25.00 2.09 -12.18
N ALA A 258 25.56 2.06 -10.98
CA ALA A 258 25.48 0.89 -10.10
C ALA A 258 25.51 1.32 -8.65
N GLY A 259 24.51 0.91 -7.87
CA GLY A 259 24.43 1.30 -6.46
C GLY A 259 23.42 0.49 -5.67
N HIS A 260 23.61 0.48 -4.35
CA HIS A 260 22.59 0.04 -3.40
C HIS A 260 21.84 1.29 -2.93
N VAL A 261 20.69 1.52 -3.54
CA VAL A 261 19.80 2.64 -3.27
C VAL A 261 18.96 2.31 -2.04
N LYS A 262 19.02 3.13 -0.99
CA LYS A 262 18.27 2.93 0.25
C LYS A 262 17.48 4.17 0.60
N MET A 263 16.23 4.00 1.05
CA MET A 263 15.50 5.12 1.62
C MET A 263 16.25 5.76 2.79
N ARG A 264 16.23 7.10 2.86
CA ARG A 264 16.91 7.86 3.90
C ARG A 264 16.20 7.70 5.25
N GLU A 265 16.99 7.70 6.30
CA GLU A 265 16.59 7.33 7.67
C GLU A 265 15.44 8.17 8.26
N ASP A 266 15.43 9.47 7.97
CA ASP A 266 14.37 10.39 8.39
C ASP A 266 13.02 10.08 7.73
N TYR A 267 13.03 9.70 6.44
CA TYR A 267 11.83 9.24 5.74
C TYR A 267 11.35 7.89 6.24
N ILE A 268 12.25 6.99 6.65
CA ILE A 268 11.85 5.71 7.27
C ILE A 268 11.10 6.00 8.57
N THR A 269 11.69 6.82 9.44
CA THR A 269 11.09 7.17 10.73
C THR A 269 9.72 7.82 10.54
N HIS A 270 9.64 8.85 9.69
CA HIS A 270 8.38 9.54 9.41
C HIS A 270 7.30 8.61 8.84
N THR A 271 7.67 7.72 7.91
CA THR A 271 6.70 6.81 7.28
C THR A 271 6.22 5.75 8.26
N VAL A 272 7.10 5.21 9.11
CA VAL A 272 6.72 4.27 10.18
C VAL A 272 5.74 4.92 11.15
N ASP A 273 6.00 6.16 11.60
CA ASP A 273 5.10 6.88 12.51
C ASP A 273 3.73 7.14 11.87
N LEU A 274 3.73 7.62 10.61
CA LEU A 274 2.51 7.89 9.86
C LEU A 274 1.67 6.61 9.70
N VAL A 275 2.28 5.53 9.22
CA VAL A 275 1.58 4.25 9.00
C VAL A 275 1.11 3.64 10.31
N THR A 276 1.88 3.78 11.39
CA THR A 276 1.47 3.33 12.73
C THR A 276 0.23 4.06 13.23
N SER A 277 0.10 5.36 12.96
CA SER A 277 -1.12 6.10 13.30
C SER A 277 -2.32 5.67 12.45
N GLN A 278 -2.13 5.43 11.16
CA GLN A 278 -3.19 5.09 10.22
C GLN A 278 -3.70 3.65 10.39
N ARG A 279 -2.82 2.69 10.71
CA ARG A 279 -3.21 1.29 10.92
C ARG A 279 -4.21 1.11 12.06
N LEU A 280 -4.25 2.03 13.04
CA LEU A 280 -5.21 1.96 14.14
C LEU A 280 -6.66 2.06 13.63
N LEU A 281 -6.94 2.95 12.68
CA LEU A 281 -8.27 3.11 12.09
C LEU A 281 -8.70 1.85 11.35
N ILE A 282 -7.77 1.26 10.60
CA ILE A 282 -7.99 0.01 9.89
C ILE A 282 -8.23 -1.13 10.88
N ALA A 283 -7.40 -1.25 11.93
CA ALA A 283 -7.53 -2.27 12.97
C ALA A 283 -8.85 -2.14 13.74
N LEU A 284 -9.32 -0.91 13.99
CA LEU A 284 -10.62 -0.66 14.63
C LEU A 284 -11.77 -1.28 13.84
N LEU A 285 -11.84 -1.01 12.53
CA LEU A 285 -12.94 -1.49 11.69
C LEU A 285 -12.83 -2.99 11.37
N THR A 286 -11.60 -3.51 11.30
CA THR A 286 -11.36 -4.88 10.84
C THR A 286 -11.23 -5.87 11.99
N SER A 287 -10.83 -5.45 13.19
CA SER A 287 -10.55 -6.35 14.31
C SER A 287 -11.15 -5.86 15.63
N TYR A 288 -10.74 -4.70 16.14
CA TYR A 288 -11.05 -4.30 17.52
C TYR A 288 -12.54 -4.08 17.77
N LEU A 289 -13.24 -3.32 16.90
CA LEU A 289 -14.68 -3.12 17.05
C LEU A 289 -15.47 -4.39 16.73
N PRO A 290 -15.19 -5.15 15.65
CA PRO A 290 -15.85 -6.44 15.42
C PRO A 290 -15.76 -7.41 16.60
N TRP A 291 -14.56 -7.64 17.14
CA TRP A 291 -14.38 -8.54 18.29
C TRP A 291 -14.94 -7.96 19.58
N GLY A 292 -14.80 -6.65 19.80
CA GLY A 292 -15.37 -5.96 20.95
C GLY A 292 -16.89 -6.04 20.98
N PHE A 293 -17.55 -5.78 19.85
CA PHE A 293 -19.00 -5.87 19.72
C PHE A 293 -19.52 -7.31 19.83
N LEU A 294 -18.81 -8.29 19.25
CA LEU A 294 -19.17 -9.69 19.42
C LEU A 294 -19.10 -10.09 20.91
N THR A 295 -18.00 -9.75 21.58
CA THR A 295 -17.80 -10.06 23.01
C THR A 295 -18.85 -9.38 23.88
N LEU A 296 -19.09 -8.08 23.66
CA LEU A 296 -20.10 -7.32 24.38
C LEU A 296 -21.51 -7.89 24.14
N GLY A 297 -21.82 -8.25 22.90
CA GLY A 297 -23.09 -8.90 22.54
C GLY A 297 -23.32 -10.19 23.30
N VAL A 298 -22.31 -11.07 23.38
CA VAL A 298 -22.37 -12.33 24.15
C VAL A 298 -22.57 -12.08 25.64
N LEU A 299 -21.84 -11.11 26.23
CA LEU A 299 -21.97 -10.77 27.65
C LEU A 299 -23.37 -10.21 27.98
N LEU A 300 -23.90 -9.33 27.12
CA LEU A 300 -25.25 -8.78 27.26
C LEU A 300 -26.32 -9.87 27.13
N LEU A 301 -26.14 -10.80 26.20
CA LEU A 301 -27.04 -11.95 26.03
C LEU A 301 -27.02 -12.83 27.28
N ALA A 302 -25.84 -13.18 27.79
CA ALA A 302 -25.71 -13.99 29.01
C ALA A 302 -26.37 -13.29 30.21
N LEU A 303 -26.19 -11.98 30.35
CA LEU A 303 -26.82 -11.19 31.41
C LEU A 303 -28.35 -11.14 31.26
N ALA A 304 -28.87 -10.97 30.04
CA ALA A 304 -30.30 -10.98 29.76
C ALA A 304 -30.93 -12.33 30.16
N LEU A 305 -30.30 -13.44 29.76
CA LEU A 305 -30.74 -14.80 30.09
C LEU A 305 -30.69 -15.06 31.60
N TYR A 306 -29.62 -14.59 32.27
CA TYR A 306 -29.48 -14.72 33.71
C TYR A 306 -30.56 -13.95 34.49
N LEU A 307 -30.89 -12.72 34.07
CA LEU A 307 -31.95 -11.92 34.70
C LEU A 307 -33.33 -12.55 34.48
N GLU A 308 -33.58 -13.12 33.31
CA GLU A 308 -34.80 -13.87 33.01
C GLU A 308 -34.89 -15.12 33.89
N ALA A 309 -33.81 -15.90 34.03
CA ALA A 309 -33.77 -17.08 34.89
C ALA A 309 -34.00 -16.73 36.37
N ARG A 310 -33.41 -15.65 36.89
CA ARG A 310 -33.66 -15.17 38.27
C ARG A 310 -35.06 -14.61 38.47
N GLY A 311 -35.70 -14.10 37.41
CA GLY A 311 -37.08 -13.61 37.44
C GLY A 311 -38.14 -14.71 37.55
N ARG A 312 -37.79 -15.96 37.22
CA ARG A 312 -38.69 -17.13 37.23
C ARG A 312 -38.74 -17.89 38.55
N ARG A 313 -38.19 -17.36 39.66
CA ARG A 313 -38.36 -18.00 40.97
C ARG A 313 -39.86 -18.07 41.30
N PRO A 314 -40.41 -19.27 41.58
CA PRO A 314 -41.83 -19.42 41.86
C PRO A 314 -42.15 -18.66 43.15
N SER A 315 -43.10 -17.73 43.09
CA SER A 315 -43.81 -17.31 44.29
C SER A 315 -44.40 -18.57 44.90
N ARG A 316 -43.95 -18.91 46.10
CA ARG A 316 -44.53 -19.97 46.91
C ARG A 316 -46.00 -19.59 47.11
N GLU A 317 -46.91 -20.26 46.40
CA GLU A 317 -48.34 -20.14 46.64
C GLU A 317 -48.59 -20.42 48.12
N ALA A 318 -49.13 -19.43 48.83
CA ALA A 318 -49.67 -19.64 50.16
C ALA A 318 -50.86 -20.60 50.02
N PRO A 319 -50.99 -21.65 50.85
CA PRO A 319 -52.12 -22.55 50.76
C PRO A 319 -53.42 -21.76 50.95
N SER A 320 -54.34 -21.92 49.99
CA SER A 320 -55.72 -21.46 50.09
C SER A 320 -56.30 -21.95 51.42
N ALA A 321 -56.66 -21.00 52.29
CA ALA A 321 -57.39 -21.29 53.51
C ALA A 321 -58.69 -22.00 53.13
N ALA A 322 -58.86 -23.21 53.65
CA ALA A 322 -60.04 -24.03 53.47
C ALA A 322 -61.28 -23.26 53.96
N GLU A 323 -62.30 -23.32 53.13
CA GLU A 323 -63.64 -22.80 53.28
C GLU A 323 -64.29 -23.36 54.57
N GLU A 324 -64.54 -22.50 55.55
CA GLU A 324 -65.28 -22.85 56.77
C GLU A 324 -66.77 -22.95 56.43
N VAL A 325 -67.32 -24.16 56.48
CA VAL A 325 -68.74 -24.47 56.27
C VAL A 325 -69.54 -23.99 57.49
N PRO A 326 -70.67 -23.25 57.33
CA PRO A 326 -71.48 -22.86 58.46
C PRO A 326 -72.34 -24.04 58.93
N SER A 327 -72.20 -24.45 60.19
CA SER A 327 -73.12 -25.37 60.85
C SER A 327 -74.33 -24.61 61.41
N VAL A 328 -75.51 -24.96 60.92
CA VAL A 328 -76.82 -24.56 61.46
C VAL A 328 -77.18 -25.42 62.67
N SER A 329 -77.67 -24.80 63.75
CA SER A 329 -78.63 -25.28 64.79
C SER A 329 -78.30 -24.62 66.15
N ALA A 330 -79.23 -24.26 67.04
CA ALA A 330 -80.69 -24.15 67.04
C ALA A 330 -81.08 -23.10 68.10
#